data_AF-A5F9V6-F1
#
_entry.id   AF-A5F9V6-F1
#
_cell.length_a   1.000
_cell.length_b   1.000
_cell.length_c   1.000
_cell.angle_alpha   90.00
_cell.angle_beta   90.00
_cell.angle_gamma   90.00
#
_symmetry.space_group_name_H-M   'P 1'
#
loop_
_entity.id
_entity.type
_entity.pdbx_description
1 polymer ?
#
loop_
_entity_poly.entity_id
_entity_poly.type
_entity_poly.pdbx_seq_one_letter_code
_entity_poly.pdbx_strand_id
1 'polypeptide(L)'
;MNVESLLQQLGQLHFLAQFLIFSLENISLLLIAVLIGKLIEPKNTVLSRQDQKWVISTLICNILITVLGFELYQLEIIKIDFSHNIISIILDTLLLVILMDFFMFCFHYLAHTLKWFHPIHKLHHTHVDTNVYSLFVLHPVETFGFGFIWLILISIFPFNYISLIIYLFLNLMYGIFGHIEKDLFPAFWYKSYFTKWISTTKFHSDHHKNQAHNFGFYFTFWDKIFKTMI
;
A
#
# COMPACT_ATOMS: atom_id res chain seq x y z
N MET A 1 29.54 -0.78 1.75
CA MET A 1 28.70 0.27 1.14
C MET A 1 27.47 0.43 2.02
N ASN A 2 27.25 1.59 2.62
CA ASN A 2 26.05 1.86 3.43
C ASN A 2 24.90 2.36 2.53
N VAL A 3 23.66 2.31 2.99
CA VAL A 3 22.47 2.66 2.18
C VAL A 3 22.54 4.10 1.66
N GLU A 4 23.03 5.03 2.48
CA GLU A 4 23.24 6.42 2.09
C GLU A 4 24.18 6.56 0.88
N SER A 5 25.34 5.88 0.91
CA SER A 5 26.28 5.89 -0.22
C SER A 5 25.68 5.28 -1.49
N LEU A 6 24.79 4.28 -1.36
CA LEU A 6 24.10 3.69 -2.50
C LEU A 6 23.13 4.69 -3.14
N LEU A 7 22.37 5.44 -2.33
CA LEU A 7 21.47 6.48 -2.81
C LEU A 7 22.24 7.64 -3.48
N GLN A 8 23.39 8.02 -2.92
CA GLN A 8 24.28 9.01 -3.54
C GLN A 8 24.80 8.54 -4.90
N GLN A 9 25.23 7.28 -5.02
CA GLN A 9 25.65 6.69 -6.31
C GLN A 9 24.50 6.62 -7.31
N LEU A 10 23.30 6.24 -6.86
CA LEU A 10 22.10 6.24 -7.69
C LEU A 10 21.78 7.64 -8.21
N GLY A 11 21.97 8.67 -7.38
CA GLY A 11 21.80 10.08 -7.75
C GLY A 11 22.80 10.60 -8.79
N GLN A 12 23.95 9.93 -8.95
CA GLN A 12 24.96 10.26 -9.96
C GLN A 12 24.67 9.62 -11.33
N LEU A 13 23.77 8.63 -11.39
CA LEU A 13 23.36 8.03 -12.66
C LEU A 13 22.52 9.01 -13.48
N HIS A 14 22.55 8.85 -14.80
CA HIS A 14 21.65 9.59 -15.68
C HIS A 14 20.20 9.11 -15.50
N PHE A 15 19.24 10.01 -15.80
CA PHE A 15 17.82 9.76 -15.56
C PHE A 15 17.29 8.43 -16.15
N LEU A 16 17.71 8.06 -17.37
CA LEU A 16 17.28 6.80 -17.97
C LEU A 16 17.71 5.57 -17.16
N ALA A 17 18.92 5.56 -16.59
CA ALA A 17 19.38 4.48 -15.73
C ALA A 17 18.59 4.41 -14.42
N GLN A 18 18.31 5.56 -13.80
CA GLN A 18 17.47 5.63 -12.60
C GLN A 18 16.06 5.09 -12.89
N PHE A 19 15.44 5.55 -13.98
CA PHE A 19 14.13 5.09 -14.42
C PHE A 19 14.08 3.57 -14.65
N LEU A 20 15.10 2.99 -15.29
CA LEU A 20 15.19 1.54 -15.50
C LEU A 20 15.32 0.77 -14.17
N ILE A 21 16.10 1.28 -13.21
CA ILE A 21 16.24 0.68 -11.88
C ILE A 21 14.90 0.69 -11.14
N PHE A 22 14.21 1.84 -11.08
CA PHE A 22 12.90 1.94 -10.42
C PHE A 22 11.82 1.13 -11.14
N SER A 23 11.92 0.98 -12.46
CA SER A 23 11.06 0.08 -13.22
C SER A 23 11.28 -1.37 -12.80
N LEU A 24 12.53 -1.82 -12.71
CA LEU A 24 12.87 -3.18 -12.29
C LEU A 24 12.41 -3.45 -10.85
N GLU A 25 12.59 -2.50 -9.94
CA GLU A 25 12.12 -2.58 -8.55
C GLU A 25 10.60 -2.80 -8.51
N ASN A 26 9.82 -1.93 -9.14
CA ASN A 26 8.36 -1.99 -9.12
C ASN A 26 7.82 -3.26 -9.82
N ILE A 27 8.45 -3.69 -10.92
CA ILE A 27 8.14 -4.98 -11.56
C ILE A 27 8.41 -6.13 -10.58
N SER A 28 9.53 -6.09 -9.87
CA SER A 28 9.89 -7.13 -8.89
C SER A 28 8.90 -7.20 -7.74
N LEU A 29 8.43 -6.06 -7.22
CA LEU A 29 7.40 -6.01 -6.17
C LEU A 29 6.07 -6.61 -6.63
N LEU A 30 5.63 -6.29 -7.86
CA LEU A 30 4.44 -6.92 -8.46
C LEU A 30 4.62 -8.43 -8.61
N LEU A 31 5.77 -8.89 -9.11
CA LEU A 31 6.06 -10.32 -9.29
C LEU A 31 6.12 -11.06 -7.95
N ILE A 32 6.68 -10.44 -6.90
CA ILE A 32 6.71 -11.00 -5.54
C ILE A 32 5.28 -11.14 -5.02
N ALA A 33 4.45 -10.10 -5.17
CA ALA A 33 3.04 -10.18 -4.75
C ALA A 33 2.31 -11.33 -5.46
N VAL A 34 2.43 -11.41 -6.79
CA VAL A 34 1.83 -12.48 -7.59
C VAL A 34 2.36 -13.86 -7.18
N LEU A 35 3.66 -13.98 -6.89
CA LEU A 35 4.26 -15.23 -6.41
C LEU A 35 3.65 -15.66 -5.08
N ILE A 36 3.53 -14.74 -4.12
CA ILE A 36 2.89 -14.99 -2.82
C ILE A 36 1.43 -15.41 -3.03
N GLY A 37 0.68 -14.69 -3.86
CA GLY A 37 -0.69 -15.06 -4.22
C GLY A 37 -0.77 -16.47 -4.81
N LYS A 38 0.13 -16.84 -5.73
CA LYS A 38 0.19 -18.20 -6.31
C LYS A 38 0.54 -19.27 -5.27
N LEU A 39 1.38 -18.97 -4.29
CA LEU A 39 1.74 -19.90 -3.22
C LEU A 39 0.57 -20.16 -2.27
N ILE A 40 -0.26 -19.14 -2.02
CA ILE A 40 -1.38 -19.23 -1.07
C ILE A 40 -2.65 -19.75 -1.76
N GLU A 41 -2.96 -19.22 -2.95
CA GLU A 41 -4.18 -19.47 -3.72
C GLU A 41 -3.91 -19.65 -5.23
N PRO A 42 -3.26 -20.74 -5.63
CA PRO A 42 -2.82 -20.94 -7.01
C PRO A 42 -3.96 -20.91 -8.03
N LYS A 43 -5.14 -21.41 -7.64
CA LYS A 43 -6.33 -21.47 -8.51
C LYS A 43 -7.01 -20.11 -8.68
N ASN A 44 -6.93 -19.24 -7.66
CA ASN A 44 -7.58 -17.94 -7.68
C ASN A 44 -6.68 -16.82 -8.23
N THR A 45 -5.36 -17.05 -8.30
CA THR A 45 -4.38 -16.10 -8.84
C THR A 45 -4.41 -16.07 -10.37
N VAL A 46 -5.47 -15.49 -10.93
CA VAL A 46 -5.72 -15.41 -12.37
C VAL A 46 -5.83 -13.94 -12.80
N LEU A 47 -5.06 -13.55 -13.81
CA LEU A 47 -5.14 -12.22 -14.42
C LEU A 47 -6.07 -12.26 -15.63
N SER A 48 -7.21 -11.58 -15.53
CA SER A 48 -8.13 -11.44 -16.66
C SER A 48 -7.56 -10.52 -17.74
N ARG A 49 -8.00 -10.69 -19.00
CA ARG A 49 -7.58 -9.79 -20.10
C ARG A 49 -8.02 -8.35 -19.88
N GLN A 50 -9.15 -8.13 -19.19
CA GLN A 50 -9.68 -6.80 -18.93
C GLN A 50 -8.85 -6.06 -17.87
N ASP A 51 -8.25 -6.80 -16.94
CA ASP A 51 -7.46 -6.26 -15.83
C ASP A 51 -6.02 -5.94 -16.22
N GLN A 52 -5.48 -6.58 -17.26
CA GLN A 52 -4.09 -6.36 -17.72
C GLN A 52 -3.76 -4.88 -17.89
N LYS A 53 -4.67 -4.10 -18.51
CA LYS A 53 -4.45 -2.67 -18.72
C LYS A 53 -4.37 -1.90 -17.40
N TRP A 54 -5.16 -2.28 -16.40
CA TRP A 54 -5.21 -1.60 -15.10
C TRP A 54 -4.00 -1.96 -14.26
N VAL A 55 -3.60 -3.23 -14.24
CA VAL A 55 -2.34 -3.66 -13.59
C VAL A 55 -1.14 -2.96 -14.20
N ILE A 56 -1.05 -2.88 -15.53
CA ILE A 56 0.01 -2.13 -16.23
C ILE A 56 -0.06 -0.64 -15.87
N SER A 57 -1.26 -0.07 -15.84
CA SER A 57 -1.45 1.35 -15.48
C SER A 57 -1.00 1.64 -14.05
N THR A 58 -1.37 0.80 -13.09
CA THR A 58 -0.92 0.89 -11.69
C THR A 58 0.59 0.77 -11.59
N LEU A 59 1.19 -0.18 -12.31
CA LEU A 59 2.64 -0.34 -12.36
C LEU A 59 3.34 0.91 -12.88
N ILE A 60 2.86 1.51 -13.98
CA ILE A 60 3.41 2.77 -14.51
C ILE A 60 3.26 3.90 -13.48
N CYS A 61 2.10 4.03 -12.84
CA CYS A 61 1.89 5.06 -11.82
C CYS A 61 2.85 4.89 -10.64
N ASN A 62 3.05 3.66 -10.14
CA ASN A 62 3.99 3.38 -9.06
C ASN A 62 5.43 3.70 -9.45
N ILE A 63 5.86 3.37 -10.68
CA ILE A 63 7.19 3.76 -11.19
C ILE A 63 7.34 5.29 -11.17
N LEU A 64 6.33 6.03 -11.64
CA LEU A 64 6.35 7.50 -11.62
C LEU A 64 6.39 8.06 -10.19
N ILE A 65 5.66 7.45 -9.25
CA ILE A 65 5.68 7.82 -7.83
C ILE A 65 7.06 7.57 -7.23
N THR A 66 7.70 6.43 -7.52
CA THR A 66 9.07 6.11 -7.06
C THR A 66 10.08 7.11 -7.62
N VAL A 67 10.03 7.39 -8.93
CA VAL A 67 10.88 8.39 -9.59
C VAL A 67 10.70 9.76 -8.93
N LEU A 68 9.45 10.20 -8.75
CA LEU A 68 9.14 11.48 -8.11
C LEU A 68 9.66 11.52 -6.67
N GLY A 69 9.48 10.46 -5.89
CA GLY A 69 10.00 10.37 -4.54
C GLY A 69 11.52 10.48 -4.48
N PHE A 70 12.22 9.86 -5.43
CA PHE A 70 13.67 9.98 -5.50
C PHE A 70 14.12 11.40 -5.90
N GLU A 71 13.44 12.04 -6.85
CA GLU A 71 13.71 13.45 -7.20
C GLU A 71 13.47 14.39 -6.00
N LEU A 72 12.39 14.19 -5.24
CA LEU A 72 12.11 14.96 -4.02
C LEU A 72 13.18 14.74 -2.94
N TYR A 73 13.77 13.54 -2.86
CA TYR A 73 14.92 13.26 -2.00
C TYR A 73 16.18 14.00 -2.48
N GLN A 74 16.47 13.96 -3.79
CA GLN A 74 17.62 14.67 -4.38
C GLN A 74 17.52 16.20 -4.22
N LEU A 75 16.29 16.74 -4.19
CA LEU A 75 16.01 18.15 -3.91
C LEU A 75 16.00 18.51 -2.41
N GLU A 76 16.36 17.57 -1.53
CA GLU A 76 16.35 17.72 -0.06
C GLU A 76 14.97 18.06 0.54
N ILE A 77 13.89 17.84 -0.21
CA ILE A 77 12.50 17.97 0.26
C ILE A 77 12.16 16.78 1.15
N ILE A 78 12.48 15.57 0.69
CA ILE A 78 12.42 14.36 1.52
C ILE A 78 13.77 14.20 2.21
N LYS A 79 13.74 14.15 3.54
CA LYS A 79 14.92 13.90 4.37
C LYS A 79 14.81 12.50 4.97
N ILE A 80 15.90 11.75 4.97
CA ILE A 80 15.92 10.39 5.48
C ILE A 80 16.93 10.32 6.64
N ASP A 81 16.51 9.77 7.77
CA ASP A 81 17.43 9.44 8.86
C ASP A 81 18.15 8.11 8.56
N PHE A 82 19.48 8.16 8.49
CA PHE A 82 20.34 6.99 8.28
C PHE A 82 20.94 6.44 9.58
N SER A 83 20.54 6.96 10.74
CA SER A 83 21.00 6.46 12.03
C SER A 83 20.53 5.01 12.28
N HIS A 84 21.29 4.25 13.05
CA HIS A 84 20.89 2.89 13.48
C HIS A 84 20.26 2.90 14.89
N ASN A 85 19.63 4.02 15.28
CA ASN A 85 19.01 4.14 16.59
C ASN A 85 17.70 3.34 16.63
N ILE A 86 17.70 2.23 17.38
CA ILE A 86 16.54 1.33 17.51
C ILE A 86 15.28 2.05 18.01
N ILE A 87 15.43 3.01 18.92
CA ILE A 87 14.29 3.77 19.44
C ILE A 87 13.70 4.64 18.32
N SER A 88 14.54 5.31 17.53
CA SER A 88 14.11 6.08 16.35
C SER A 88 13.35 5.18 15.38
N ILE A 89 13.93 4.03 15.03
CA ILE A 89 13.33 3.06 14.09
C ILE A 89 11.94 2.63 14.56
N ILE A 90 11.79 2.25 15.84
CA ILE A 90 10.51 1.79 16.38
C ILE A 90 9.47 2.92 16.36
N LEU A 91 9.83 4.11 16.85
CA LEU A 91 8.91 5.24 16.91
C LEU A 91 8.49 5.70 15.51
N ASP A 92 9.43 5.77 14.57
CA ASP A 92 9.17 6.13 13.18
C ASP A 92 8.29 5.11 12.48
N THR A 93 8.53 3.80 12.68
CA THR A 93 7.67 2.75 12.13
C THR A 93 6.25 2.87 12.68
N LEU A 94 6.09 3.04 14.00
CA LEU A 94 4.77 3.18 14.62
C LEU A 94 4.04 4.43 14.12
N LEU A 95 4.74 5.56 14.07
CA LEU A 95 4.18 6.82 13.59
C LEU A 95 3.75 6.72 12.12
N LEU A 96 4.63 6.19 11.27
CA LEU A 96 4.36 6.03 9.84
C LEU A 96 3.19 5.09 9.57
N VAL A 97 3.12 3.95 10.27
CA VAL A 97 1.99 3.01 10.18
C VAL A 97 0.67 3.68 10.60
N ILE A 98 0.65 4.39 11.74
CA ILE A 98 -0.57 5.06 12.23
C ILE A 98 -1.03 6.17 11.29
N LEU A 99 -0.11 7.02 10.81
CA LEU A 99 -0.44 8.11 9.91
C LEU A 99 -0.93 7.58 8.56
N MET A 100 -0.23 6.61 7.98
CA MET A 100 -0.65 6.00 6.72
C MET A 100 -2.00 5.32 6.87
N ASP A 101 -2.24 4.57 7.96
CA ASP A 101 -3.55 3.95 8.21
C ASP A 101 -4.68 4.98 8.27
N PHE A 102 -4.46 6.09 8.99
CA PHE A 102 -5.43 7.18 9.08
C PHE A 102 -5.77 7.78 7.73
N PHE A 103 -4.75 8.15 6.96
CA PHE A 103 -4.96 8.79 5.67
C PHE A 103 -5.52 7.83 4.63
N MET A 104 -5.17 6.54 4.70
CA MET A 104 -5.81 5.51 3.87
C MET A 104 -7.27 5.31 4.23
N PHE A 105 -7.62 5.26 5.52
CA PHE A 105 -9.03 5.23 5.95
C PHE A 105 -9.80 6.44 5.41
N CYS A 106 -9.26 7.65 5.60
CA CYS A 106 -9.88 8.88 5.09
C CYS A 106 -10.04 8.85 3.57
N PHE A 107 -8.99 8.47 2.85
CA PHE A 107 -9.01 8.38 1.39
C PHE A 107 -10.06 7.38 0.91
N HIS A 108 -10.11 6.20 1.53
CA HIS A 108 -11.05 5.14 1.19
C HIS A 108 -12.50 5.53 1.50
N TYR A 109 -12.75 6.12 2.68
CA TYR A 109 -14.06 6.66 3.02
C TYR A 109 -14.52 7.75 2.04
N LEU A 110 -13.62 8.67 1.67
CA LEU A 110 -13.91 9.71 0.68
C LEU A 110 -14.11 9.14 -0.73
N ALA A 111 -13.39 8.08 -1.08
CA ALA A 111 -13.60 7.35 -2.33
C ALA A 111 -15.03 6.83 -2.44
N HIS A 112 -15.63 6.36 -1.35
CA HIS A 112 -17.02 5.90 -1.36
C HIS A 112 -18.07 7.01 -1.23
N THR A 113 -17.75 8.13 -0.59
CA THR A 113 -18.74 9.17 -0.24
C THR A 113 -18.76 10.37 -1.17
N LEU A 114 -17.65 10.69 -1.85
CA LEU A 114 -17.61 11.81 -2.80
C LEU A 114 -18.23 11.40 -4.14
N LYS A 115 -19.23 12.16 -4.60
CA LYS A 115 -19.99 11.87 -5.84
C LYS A 115 -19.11 11.68 -7.09
N TRP A 116 -18.01 12.41 -7.19
CA TRP A 116 -17.10 12.32 -8.34
C TRP A 116 -16.06 11.20 -8.18
N PHE A 117 -15.75 10.81 -6.94
CA PHE A 117 -14.70 9.81 -6.67
C PHE A 117 -15.27 8.38 -6.59
N HIS A 118 -16.49 8.23 -6.08
CA HIS A 118 -17.22 6.95 -6.05
C HIS A 118 -17.23 6.18 -7.38
N PRO A 119 -17.57 6.76 -8.54
CA PRO A 119 -17.55 6.03 -9.80
C PRO A 119 -16.15 5.59 -10.24
N ILE A 120 -15.09 6.25 -9.76
CA ILE A 120 -13.70 5.86 -10.04
C ILE A 120 -13.35 4.62 -9.22
N HIS A 121 -13.57 4.67 -7.91
CA HIS A 121 -13.27 3.56 -7.00
C HIS A 121 -14.15 2.32 -7.27
N LYS A 122 -15.32 2.50 -7.90
CA LYS A 122 -16.16 1.39 -8.37
C LYS A 122 -15.41 0.42 -9.29
N LEU A 123 -14.38 0.87 -10.02
CA LEU A 123 -13.51 -0.03 -10.81
C LEU A 123 -12.89 -1.11 -9.93
N HIS A 124 -12.30 -0.72 -8.80
CA HIS A 124 -11.70 -1.63 -7.84
C HIS A 124 -12.73 -2.64 -7.29
N HIS A 125 -13.95 -2.17 -7.04
CA HIS A 125 -15.08 -2.98 -6.58
C HIS A 125 -15.74 -3.87 -7.65
N THR A 126 -15.23 -3.89 -8.89
CA THR A 126 -15.68 -4.92 -9.85
C THR A 126 -15.18 -6.32 -9.48
N HIS A 127 -14.17 -6.41 -8.61
CA HIS A 127 -13.61 -7.64 -8.06
C HIS A 127 -14.23 -8.00 -6.71
N VAL A 128 -15.53 -8.35 -6.70
CA VAL A 128 -16.24 -8.78 -5.47
C VAL A 128 -15.55 -9.99 -4.82
N ASP A 129 -15.11 -10.93 -5.66
CA ASP A 129 -14.21 -12.01 -5.27
C ASP A 129 -12.77 -11.55 -5.60
N THR A 130 -12.05 -11.15 -4.56
CA THR A 130 -10.72 -10.54 -4.69
C THR A 130 -9.65 -11.59 -4.94
N ASN A 131 -8.65 -11.25 -5.74
CA ASN A 131 -7.40 -12.01 -5.81
C ASN A 131 -6.20 -11.07 -5.79
N VAL A 132 -4.98 -11.61 -5.78
CA VAL A 132 -3.77 -10.77 -5.69
C VAL A 132 -3.62 -9.74 -6.83
N TYR A 133 -4.23 -9.96 -8.01
CA TYR A 133 -4.24 -8.96 -9.07
C TYR A 133 -5.23 -7.82 -8.80
N SER A 134 -6.34 -8.08 -8.10
CA SER A 134 -7.32 -7.05 -7.73
C SER A 134 -6.71 -5.94 -6.86
N LEU A 135 -5.67 -6.24 -6.07
CA LEU A 135 -4.84 -5.24 -5.38
C LEU A 135 -4.25 -4.19 -6.33
N PHE A 136 -3.95 -4.58 -7.57
CA PHE A 136 -3.33 -3.74 -8.60
C PHE A 136 -4.33 -3.25 -9.65
N VAL A 137 -5.61 -3.63 -9.56
CA VAL A 137 -6.68 -3.09 -10.41
C VAL A 137 -7.23 -1.85 -9.71
N LEU A 138 -6.52 -0.74 -9.92
CA LEU A 138 -6.86 0.58 -9.41
C LEU A 138 -6.90 1.58 -10.57
N HIS A 139 -7.75 2.58 -10.45
CA HIS A 139 -7.70 3.70 -11.37
C HIS A 139 -6.45 4.55 -11.09
N PRO A 140 -5.79 5.18 -12.10
CA PRO A 140 -4.63 6.05 -11.87
C PRO A 140 -4.81 7.12 -10.80
N VAL A 141 -6.02 7.68 -10.70
CA VAL A 141 -6.37 8.66 -9.66
C VAL A 141 -6.23 8.07 -8.25
N GLU A 142 -6.60 6.82 -8.06
CA GLU A 142 -6.44 6.12 -6.77
C GLU A 142 -4.97 5.84 -6.50
N THR A 143 -4.25 5.29 -7.48
CA THR A 143 -2.83 4.96 -7.35
C THR A 143 -1.99 6.21 -7.03
N PHE A 144 -2.21 7.32 -7.75
CA PHE A 144 -1.57 8.59 -7.42
C PHE A 144 -2.04 9.16 -6.08
N GLY A 145 -3.31 9.01 -5.73
CA GLY A 145 -3.82 9.44 -4.43
C GLY A 145 -3.07 8.78 -3.26
N PHE A 146 -2.98 7.46 -3.26
CA PHE A 146 -2.19 6.73 -2.25
C PHE A 146 -0.70 7.06 -2.32
N GLY A 147 -0.13 7.17 -3.53
CA GLY A 147 1.25 7.57 -3.74
C GLY A 147 1.58 8.96 -3.19
N PHE A 148 0.68 9.93 -3.35
CA PHE A 148 0.86 11.28 -2.83
C PHE A 148 0.69 11.35 -1.32
N ILE A 149 -0.21 10.58 -0.72
CA ILE A 149 -0.27 10.44 0.75
C ILE A 149 1.09 9.99 1.28
N TRP A 150 1.67 8.95 0.66
CA TRP A 150 3.02 8.47 0.99
C TRP A 150 4.08 9.56 0.85
N LEU A 151 4.19 10.20 -0.32
CA LEU A 151 5.21 11.21 -0.59
C LEU A 151 5.09 12.44 0.33
N ILE A 152 3.86 12.90 0.62
CA ILE A 152 3.60 14.03 1.51
C ILE A 152 4.10 13.71 2.92
N LEU A 153 3.77 12.52 3.45
CA LEU A 153 4.16 12.17 4.82
C LEU A 153 5.67 12.08 4.99
N ILE A 154 6.37 11.43 4.06
CA ILE A 154 7.84 11.32 4.12
C ILE A 154 8.58 12.62 3.77
N SER A 155 7.87 13.61 3.18
CA SER A 155 8.40 14.96 3.00
C SER A 155 8.27 15.82 4.27
N ILE A 156 7.28 15.54 5.11
CA ILE A 156 7.04 16.29 6.36
C ILE A 156 7.95 15.79 7.48
N PHE A 157 8.16 14.49 7.58
CA PHE A 157 8.92 13.86 8.67
C PHE A 157 10.18 13.16 8.15
N PRO A 158 11.34 13.36 8.81
CA PRO A 158 12.59 12.74 8.41
C PRO A 158 12.69 11.29 8.94
N PHE A 159 11.83 10.41 8.44
CA PHE A 159 11.77 9.02 8.93
C PHE A 159 13.07 8.25 8.68
N ASN A 160 13.35 7.31 9.58
CA ASN A 160 14.45 6.38 9.43
C ASN A 160 14.29 5.47 8.22
N TYR A 161 15.38 5.24 7.48
CA TYR A 161 15.35 4.42 6.27
C TYR A 161 14.90 2.96 6.54
N ILE A 162 15.23 2.40 7.71
CA ILE A 162 14.77 1.06 8.10
C ILE A 162 13.26 1.07 8.32
N SER A 163 12.72 2.14 8.92
CA SER A 163 11.29 2.29 9.14
C SER A 163 10.52 2.42 7.83
N LEU A 164 11.06 3.13 6.83
CA LEU A 164 10.50 3.20 5.48
C LEU A 164 10.44 1.81 4.83
N ILE A 165 11.52 1.04 4.92
CA ILE A 165 11.59 -0.34 4.38
C ILE A 165 10.58 -1.26 5.08
N ILE A 166 10.52 -1.21 6.41
CA ILE A 166 9.57 -1.99 7.21
C ILE A 166 8.14 -1.63 6.80
N TYR A 167 7.84 -0.33 6.69
CA TYR A 167 6.51 0.12 6.29
C TYR A 167 6.14 -0.37 4.88
N LEU A 168 7.01 -0.19 3.88
CA LEU A 168 6.75 -0.64 2.51
C LEU A 168 6.52 -2.15 2.45
N PHE A 169 7.29 -2.93 3.21
CA PHE A 169 7.08 -4.36 3.36
C PHE A 169 5.72 -4.69 3.98
N LEU A 170 5.38 -4.06 5.12
CA LEU A 170 4.09 -4.27 5.80
C LEU A 170 2.92 -3.89 4.91
N ASN A 171 3.02 -2.77 4.19
CA ASN A 171 2.00 -2.29 3.26
C ASN A 171 1.75 -3.28 2.13
N LEU A 172 2.81 -3.82 1.52
CA LEU A 172 2.69 -4.84 0.49
C LEU A 172 2.05 -6.12 1.05
N MET A 173 2.49 -6.60 2.22
CA MET A 173 1.97 -7.82 2.81
C MET A 173 0.49 -7.69 3.20
N TYR A 174 0.10 -6.59 3.85
CA TYR A 174 -1.31 -6.34 4.19
C TYR A 174 -2.17 -6.13 2.94
N GLY A 175 -1.64 -5.45 1.91
CA GLY A 175 -2.33 -5.32 0.62
C GLY A 175 -2.64 -6.68 0.01
N ILE A 176 -1.67 -7.60 0.01
CA ILE A 176 -1.86 -8.97 -0.47
C ILE A 176 -2.88 -9.70 0.41
N PHE A 177 -2.72 -9.68 1.74
CA PHE A 177 -3.61 -10.39 2.65
C PHE A 177 -5.04 -9.87 2.63
N GLY A 178 -5.25 -8.59 2.36
CA GLY A 178 -6.58 -8.00 2.18
C GLY A 178 -7.29 -8.49 0.92
N HIS A 179 -6.55 -8.86 -0.13
CA HIS A 179 -7.10 -9.17 -1.47
C HIS A 179 -7.01 -10.65 -1.87
N ILE A 180 -6.57 -11.54 -0.99
CA ILE A 180 -6.74 -12.99 -1.18
C ILE A 180 -8.10 -13.42 -0.64
N GLU A 181 -8.67 -14.50 -1.16
CA GLU A 181 -9.96 -15.03 -0.67
C GLU A 181 -9.80 -15.82 0.64
N LYS A 182 -8.72 -16.58 0.72
CA LYS A 182 -8.41 -17.45 1.84
C LYS A 182 -8.08 -16.61 3.06
N ASP A 183 -8.97 -16.68 4.03
CA ASP A 183 -8.72 -16.13 5.35
C ASP A 183 -7.56 -16.87 6.03
N LEU A 184 -6.44 -16.17 6.20
CA LEU A 184 -5.25 -16.69 6.86
C LEU A 184 -5.28 -16.49 8.38
N PHE A 185 -6.27 -15.75 8.88
CA PHE A 185 -6.34 -15.42 10.30
C PHE A 185 -6.96 -16.59 11.09
N PRO A 186 -6.37 -16.96 12.23
CA PRO A 186 -6.90 -18.04 13.07
C PRO A 186 -8.22 -17.61 13.72
N ALA A 187 -9.11 -18.57 14.01
CA ALA A 187 -10.45 -18.30 14.54
C ALA A 187 -10.46 -17.47 15.84
N PHE A 188 -9.41 -17.55 16.67
CA PHE A 188 -9.30 -16.73 17.89
C PHE A 188 -9.10 -15.24 17.61
N TRP A 189 -8.56 -14.87 16.44
CA TRP A 189 -8.29 -13.49 16.06
C TRP A 189 -9.55 -12.64 16.03
N TYR A 190 -10.67 -13.24 15.63
CA TYR A 190 -11.98 -12.61 15.54
C TYR A 190 -12.69 -12.42 16.89
N LYS A 191 -12.31 -13.20 17.90
CA LYS A 191 -12.95 -13.19 19.23
C LYS A 191 -12.11 -12.50 20.30
N SER A 192 -10.83 -12.29 20.04
CA SER A 192 -9.89 -11.76 21.03
C SER A 192 -10.06 -10.26 21.22
N TYR A 193 -10.05 -9.84 22.49
CA TYR A 193 -10.11 -8.44 22.89
C TYR A 193 -8.91 -7.63 22.37
N PHE A 194 -7.76 -8.27 22.17
CA PHE A 194 -6.52 -7.63 21.73
C PHE A 194 -6.43 -7.48 20.21
N THR A 195 -6.94 -8.45 19.45
CA THR A 195 -6.81 -8.47 17.97
C THR A 195 -8.00 -7.90 17.25
N LYS A 196 -9.13 -7.65 17.93
CA LYS A 196 -10.32 -7.00 17.34
C LYS A 196 -10.06 -5.62 16.71
N TRP A 197 -8.90 -5.02 16.96
CA TRP A 197 -8.48 -3.73 16.44
C TRP A 197 -7.69 -3.81 15.14
N ILE A 198 -7.31 -5.02 14.72
CA ILE A 198 -6.50 -5.29 13.53
C ILE A 198 -7.45 -5.79 12.44
N SER A 199 -7.34 -5.24 11.23
CA SER A 199 -8.11 -5.70 10.08
C SER A 199 -7.67 -7.11 9.66
N THR A 200 -8.51 -7.79 8.91
CA THR A 200 -8.21 -9.14 8.39
C THR A 200 -8.60 -9.25 6.92
N THR A 201 -8.19 -10.35 6.28
CA THR A 201 -8.68 -10.74 4.95
C THR A 201 -10.21 -10.68 4.89
N LYS A 202 -10.88 -11.25 5.90
CA LYS A 202 -12.33 -11.21 5.99
C LYS A 202 -12.88 -9.79 6.10
N PHE A 203 -12.24 -8.91 6.86
CA PHE A 203 -12.68 -7.52 7.01
C PHE A 203 -12.77 -6.78 5.66
N HIS A 204 -11.72 -6.90 4.83
CA HIS A 204 -11.68 -6.28 3.50
C HIS A 204 -12.57 -7.02 2.49
N SER A 205 -12.64 -8.35 2.54
CA SER A 205 -13.58 -9.11 1.69
C SER A 205 -15.04 -8.74 1.98
N ASP A 206 -15.41 -8.54 3.25
CA ASP A 206 -16.75 -8.10 3.63
C ASP A 206 -17.01 -6.66 3.14
N HIS A 207 -16.00 -5.78 3.06
CA HIS A 207 -16.09 -4.45 2.45
C HIS A 207 -16.42 -4.53 0.95
N HIS A 208 -15.71 -5.36 0.19
CA HIS A 208 -15.99 -5.58 -1.25
C HIS A 208 -17.42 -6.05 -1.52
N LYS A 209 -18.02 -6.77 -0.55
CA LYS A 209 -19.43 -7.21 -0.59
C LYS A 209 -20.41 -6.15 -0.09
N ASN A 210 -19.99 -5.29 0.84
CA ASN A 210 -20.78 -4.22 1.43
C ASN A 210 -19.98 -2.92 1.48
N GLN A 211 -19.97 -2.22 0.35
CA GLN A 211 -19.14 -1.03 0.07
C GLN A 211 -19.41 0.17 0.99
N ALA A 212 -20.47 0.13 1.82
CA ALA A 212 -20.80 1.20 2.75
C ALA A 212 -20.09 1.11 4.11
N HIS A 213 -19.30 0.06 4.36
CA HIS A 213 -18.71 -0.23 5.67
C HIS A 213 -17.27 -0.75 5.54
N ASN A 214 -16.51 -0.80 6.63
CA ASN A 214 -15.17 -1.38 6.75
C ASN A 214 -14.11 -0.72 5.83
N PHE A 215 -13.82 0.56 6.06
CA PHE A 215 -12.89 1.33 5.24
C PHE A 215 -11.41 1.25 5.69
N GLY A 216 -11.14 0.81 6.92
CA GLY A 216 -9.77 0.71 7.47
C GLY A 216 -8.87 -0.27 6.72
N PHE A 217 -7.55 -0.02 6.74
CA PHE A 217 -6.60 -0.85 6.01
C PHE A 217 -5.83 -1.82 6.91
N TYR A 218 -5.05 -1.34 7.90
CA TYR A 218 -4.36 -2.17 8.89
C TYR A 218 -5.20 -2.37 10.14
N PHE A 219 -5.95 -1.34 10.51
CA PHE A 219 -6.68 -1.32 11.75
C PHE A 219 -8.15 -0.97 11.56
N THR A 220 -8.96 -1.46 12.51
CA THR A 220 -10.41 -1.27 12.52
C THR A 220 -10.86 -0.16 13.46
N PHE A 221 -9.92 0.53 14.12
CA PHE A 221 -10.26 1.51 15.15
C PHE A 221 -10.91 2.77 14.55
N TRP A 222 -10.49 3.19 13.35
CA TRP A 222 -11.14 4.30 12.64
C TRP A 222 -12.60 3.98 12.35
N ASP A 223 -12.89 2.78 11.84
CA ASP A 223 -14.27 2.36 11.58
C ASP A 223 -15.14 2.33 12.83
N LYS A 224 -14.57 1.97 13.99
CA LYS A 224 -15.30 2.03 15.27
C LYS A 224 -15.57 3.47 15.73
N ILE A 225 -14.59 4.37 15.55
CA ILE A 225 -14.73 5.79 15.91
C ILE A 225 -15.79 6.46 15.04
N PHE A 226 -15.72 6.24 13.73
CA PHE A 226 -16.62 6.84 12.75
C PHE A 226 -17.91 6.05 12.51
N LYS A 227 -18.08 4.91 13.20
CA LYS A 227 -19.25 4.02 13.12
C LYS A 227 -19.53 3.53 11.69
N THR A 228 -18.47 3.13 11.00
CA THR A 228 -18.51 2.56 9.65
C THR A 228 -18.22 1.07 9.62
N MET A 229 -18.20 0.40 10.77
CA MET A 229 -18.04 -1.06 10.86
C MET A 229 -19.38 -1.78 10.67
N ILE A 230 -19.35 -2.98 10.06
CA ILE A 230 -20.51 -3.90 9.98
C ILE A 230 -20.85 -4.49 11.36
#